data_AF-A0A941IVR3-F1
#
_entry.id   AF-A0A941IVR3-F1
#
_cell.length_a   1.000
_cell.length_b   1.000
_cell.length_c   1.000
_cell.angle_alpha   90.00
_cell.angle_beta   90.00
_cell.angle_gamma   90.00
#
_symmetry.space_group_name_H-M   'P 1'
#
loop_
_entity.id
_entity.type
_entity.pdbx_description
1 polymer ?
#
loop_
_entity_poly.entity_id
_entity_poly.type
_entity_poly.pdbx_seq_one_letter_code
_entity_poly.pdbx_strand_id
1 'polypeptide(L)' 'VAALDPAEFAPDEFAFHGLELYTWSPGGVHTSKFTQPFLKRKLAAPVATGRNWTTVLRLRELSAD' A
#
# COMPACT_ATOMS: atom_id res chain seq x y z
N VAL A 1 -1.88 3.44 14.42
CA VAL A 1 -1.43 4.03 13.14
C VAL A 1 -1.75 5.51 13.21
N ALA A 2 -0.77 6.41 13.11
CA ALA A 2 -1.08 7.84 12.98
C ALA A 2 -1.94 8.02 11.73
N ALA A 3 -3.12 8.60 11.85
CA ALA A 3 -4.03 8.78 10.73
C ALA A 3 -3.31 9.61 9.65
N LEU A 4 -3.02 8.98 8.51
CA LEU A 4 -2.49 9.68 7.34
C LEU A 4 -3.61 10.54 6.79
N ASP A 5 -3.34 11.81 6.48
CA ASP A 5 -4.31 12.70 5.85
C ASP A 5 -4.39 12.37 4.35
N PRO A 6 -5.55 11.90 3.83
CA PRO A 6 -5.72 11.59 2.41
C PRO A 6 -5.36 12.75 1.47
N ALA A 7 -5.57 14.00 1.89
CA ALA A 7 -5.28 15.17 1.06
C ALA A 7 -3.78 15.33 0.77
N GLU A 8 -2.89 14.84 1.66
CA GLU A 8 -1.45 14.86 1.45
C GLU A 8 -1.01 13.90 0.33
N PHE A 9 -1.81 12.88 0.02
CA PHE A 9 -1.45 11.81 -0.91
C PHE A 9 -2.11 11.96 -2.29
N ALA A 10 -3.10 12.84 -2.43
CA ALA A 10 -3.73 13.13 -3.71
C ALA A 10 -2.68 13.35 -4.83
N PRO A 11 -2.85 12.74 -6.02
CA PRO A 11 -4.02 11.97 -6.46
C PRO A 11 -4.02 10.49 -6.03
N ASP A 12 -3.02 10.02 -5.30
CA ASP A 12 -3.01 8.65 -4.81
C ASP A 12 -4.08 8.46 -3.73
N GLU A 13 -4.75 7.32 -3.81
CA GLU A 13 -5.72 6.88 -2.82
C GLU A 13 -5.16 5.71 -2.02
N PHE A 14 -5.62 5.57 -0.77
CA PHE A 14 -5.22 4.45 0.07
C PHE A 14 -6.30 4.08 1.07
N ALA A 15 -6.27 2.82 1.49
CA ALA A 15 -7.12 2.29 2.54
C ALA A 15 -6.31 1.35 3.45
N PHE A 16 -6.56 1.47 4.76
CA PHE A 16 -6.05 0.53 5.74
C PHE A 16 -7.07 -0.56 6.01
N HIS A 17 -6.61 -1.80 6.09
CA HIS A 17 -7.37 -2.93 6.60
C HIS A 17 -6.44 -3.72 7.51
N GLY A 18 -6.69 -3.80 8.82
CA GLY A 18 -5.79 -4.49 9.74
C GLY A 18 -4.35 -3.94 9.70
N LEU A 19 -3.42 -4.74 9.18
CA LEU A 19 -2.00 -4.39 9.00
C LEU A 19 -1.65 -4.09 7.54
N GLU A 20 -2.60 -4.29 6.64
CA GLU A 20 -2.49 -4.10 5.22
C GLU A 20 -2.78 -2.65 4.83
N LEU A 21 -1.96 -2.13 3.91
CA LEU A 21 -2.17 -0.87 3.23
C LEU A 21 -2.43 -1.15 1.75
N TYR A 22 -3.62 -0.83 1.28
CA TYR A 22 -3.94 -0.83 -0.15
C TYR A 22 -3.71 0.57 -0.69
N THR A 23 -3.01 0.67 -1.83
CA THR A 23 -2.77 1.94 -2.50
C THR A 23 -3.22 1.86 -3.95
N TRP A 24 -3.78 2.94 -4.45
CA TRP A 24 -4.03 3.16 -5.86
C TRP A 24 -3.31 4.43 -6.29
N SER A 25 -2.41 4.28 -7.26
CA SER A 25 -1.61 5.39 -7.78
C SER A 25 -1.95 5.61 -9.25
N PRO A 26 -2.86 6.54 -9.59
CA PRO A 26 -3.26 6.82 -10.98
C PRO A 26 -2.07 7.21 -11.87
N GLY A 27 -1.08 7.90 -11.30
CA GLY A 27 0.16 8.28 -11.99
C GLY A 27 1.23 7.18 -12.06
N GLY A 28 0.92 5.99 -11.55
CA GLY A 28 1.84 4.85 -11.44
C GLY A 28 2.65 4.86 -10.14
N VAL A 29 3.09 3.68 -9.71
CA VAL A 29 3.76 3.50 -8.40
C VAL A 29 5.11 4.24 -8.30
N HIS A 30 5.78 4.51 -9.41
CA HIS A 30 7.08 5.18 -9.47
C HIS A 30 7.02 6.66 -9.10
N THR A 31 5.86 7.31 -9.26
CA THR A 31 5.62 8.72 -8.90
C THR A 31 4.90 8.86 -7.56
N SER A 32 4.51 7.74 -6.95
CA SER A 32 3.79 7.70 -5.68
C SER A 32 4.64 8.12 -4.48
N LYS A 33 4.00 8.76 -3.50
CA LYS A 33 4.61 9.08 -2.20
C LYS A 33 4.76 7.85 -1.29
N PHE A 34 4.12 6.72 -1.63
CA PHE A 34 4.17 5.46 -0.88
C PHE A 34 5.49 4.69 -1.12
N THR A 35 6.59 5.33 -0.75
CA THR A 35 7.93 4.71 -0.85
C THR A 35 8.19 3.75 0.31
N GLN A 36 9.01 2.72 0.10
CA GLN A 36 9.40 1.78 1.16
C GLN A 36 9.96 2.47 2.42
N PRO A 37 10.84 3.50 2.34
CA PRO A 37 11.28 4.23 3.53
C PRO A 37 10.16 4.98 4.25
N PHE A 38 9.21 5.58 3.51
CA PHE A 38 8.05 6.25 4.09
C PHE A 38 7.19 5.25 4.87
N LEU A 39 6.89 4.10 4.28
CA LEU A 39 6.09 3.05 4.89
C LEU A 39 6.75 2.51 6.16
N LYS A 40 8.06 2.24 6.14
CA LYS A 40 8.81 1.81 7.33
C LYS A 40 8.71 2.81 8.49
N ARG A 41 8.84 4.10 8.19
CA ARG A 41 8.79 5.17 9.20
C ARG A 41 7.39 5.38 9.77
N LYS A 42 6.36 5.36 8.92
CA LYS A 42 4.98 5.70 9.31
C LYS A 42 4.21 4.51 9.87
N LEU A 43 4.49 3.31 9.39
CA LEU A 43 3.77 2.10 9.80
C LEU A 43 4.48 1.33 10.93
N ALA A 44 5.69 1.75 11.32
CA ALA A 44 6.51 1.09 12.34
C ALA A 44 6.70 -0.43 12.11
N ALA A 45 6.50 -0.88 10.86
CA ALA A 45 6.66 -2.28 10.47
C ALA A 45 8.13 -2.54 10.13
N PRO A 46 8.83 -3.43 10.86
CA PRO A 46 10.24 -3.73 10.60
C PRO A 46 10.48 -4.34 9.21
N VAL A 47 9.47 -5.04 8.68
CA VAL A 47 9.46 -5.59 7.32
C VAL A 47 8.10 -5.28 6.68
N ALA A 48 8.10 -4.69 5.50
CA ALA A 48 6.92 -4.41 4.70
C ALA A 48 7.10 -4.98 3.30
N THR A 49 6.13 -5.78 2.86
CA THR A 49 6.13 -6.44 1.55
C THR A 49 5.12 -5.76 0.64
N GLY A 50 5.59 -5.16 -0.44
CA GLY A 50 4.73 -4.65 -1.51
C GLY A 50 4.45 -5.71 -2.57
N ARG A 51 3.21 -5.76 -3.06
CA ARG A 51 2.80 -6.56 -4.22
C ARG A 51 1.92 -5.71 -5.12
N ASN A 52 2.07 -5.85 -6.43
CA ASN A 52 1.12 -5.26 -7.36
C ASN A 52 -0.21 -6.05 -7.31
N TRP A 53 -1.29 -5.43 -7.80
CA TRP A 53 -2.61 -6.03 -7.75
C TRP A 53 -2.70 -7.34 -8.54
N THR A 54 -2.02 -7.44 -9.68
CA THR A 54 -1.95 -8.67 -10.46
C THR A 54 -1.41 -9.85 -9.63
N THR A 55 -0.35 -9.64 -8.87
CA THR A 55 0.20 -10.67 -7.98
C THR A 55 -0.77 -10.99 -6.84
N VAL A 56 -1.45 -10.00 -6.25
CA VAL A 56 -2.46 -10.24 -5.22
C VAL A 56 -3.60 -11.12 -5.75
N LEU A 57 -4.09 -10.85 -6.96
CA LEU A 57 -5.12 -11.66 -7.60
C LEU A 57 -4.65 -13.10 -7.83
N ARG A 58 -3.41 -13.30 -8.30
CA ARG A 58 -2.84 -14.65 -8.45
C ARG A 58 -2.69 -15.39 -7.13
N LEU A 59 -2.25 -14.70 -6.08
CA LEU A 59 -2.16 -15.30 -4.75
C LEU A 59 -3.55 -15.69 -4.23
N ARG A 60 -4.57 -14.84 -4.45
CA ARG A 60 -5.97 -15.15 -4.13
C ARG A 60 -6.46 -16.39 -4.88
N GLU A 61 -6.15 -16.54 -6.17
CA GLU A 61 -6.50 -17.74 -6.95
C GLU A 61 -5.83 -18.99 -6.37
N LEU A 62 -4.56 -18.91 -5.97
CA LEU A 62 -3.81 -20.03 -5.40
C LEU A 62 -4.21 -20.39 -3.97
N SER A 63 -4.82 -19.46 -3.23
CA SER A 63 -5.26 -19.64 -1.84
C SER A 63 -6.76 -19.86 -1.69
N ALA A 64 -7.50 -19.96 -2.80
CA ALA A 64 -8.91 -20.29 -2.77
C ALA A 64 -9.03 -21.82 -2.68
N ASP A 65 -9.34 -22.32 -1.48
CA ASP A 65 -9.77 -23.70 -1.25
C ASP A 65 -11.13 -23.99 -1.90
#